data_AF-A0A9W9WQ11-F1
#
_entry.id   AF-A0A9W9WQ11-F1
#
_cell.length_a   1.000
_cell.length_b   1.000
_cell.length_c   1.000
_cell.angle_alpha   90.00
_cell.angle_beta   90.00
_cell.angle_gamma   90.00
#
_symmetry.space_group_name_H-M   'P 1'
#
loop_
_entity.id
_entity.type
_entity.pdbx_description
1 polymer ?
#
loop_
_entity_poly.entity_id
_entity_poly.type
_entity_poly.pdbx_seq_one_letter_code
_entity_poly.pdbx_strand_id
1 'polypeptide(L)'
;MRAKQRLRIWTVEYNHVISNTCLNCDRSKLIPRPSRDHEEPVVHYGLIGSANQAVRDGRRRDQLARELGVYCLEIEAAGLMNDFPCLVIRGICDYADSHKNKEWQGYAAAVAAAYAKELLLVVPIDQITSTPTARDTLAESVHRFDVPLDLTAVPVIESFLGQHNELDQLWHHERLRHFMGLGGMGKTQLAIRFARGHSNDFTALFWLNGKDRGTLLQSLSSILPRLPGQSQDTEAMNDEEVEQRARHVLRWLALEGNSSWLIIFDNVHQYSSVDSGVDGAYDIGGFSPWPMGLTELGKSFPIYRLESEDAIQLLLQSSHLSGSNTIKELEANPDALALVNRLGGVPLAIVIAGAFMRETGTSVTEYLHYYQEYWSDLQLQSNPRH
;
A
#
# COMPACT_ATOMS: atom_id res chain seq x y z
N MET A 1 -44.82 -35.13 10.64
CA MET A 1 -45.41 -36.14 9.70
C MET A 1 -45.16 -35.74 8.25
N ARG A 2 -44.09 -36.27 7.63
CA ARG A 2 -43.98 -36.60 6.19
C ARG A 2 -42.70 -37.45 5.99
N ALA A 3 -42.63 -38.55 6.71
CA ALA A 3 -41.45 -39.41 6.89
C ALA A 3 -41.13 -40.38 5.73
N LYS A 4 -41.85 -40.33 4.60
CA LYS A 4 -41.59 -41.24 3.47
C LYS A 4 -41.71 -40.56 2.11
N GLN A 5 -41.24 -39.32 1.97
CA GLN A 5 -40.87 -38.86 0.63
C GLN A 5 -39.55 -39.54 0.26
N ARG A 6 -39.60 -40.48 -0.67
CA ARG A 6 -38.41 -40.93 -1.41
C ARG A 6 -37.68 -39.66 -1.85
N LEU A 7 -36.52 -39.37 -1.27
CA LEU A 7 -35.75 -38.15 -1.54
C LEU A 7 -35.13 -38.22 -2.94
N ARG A 8 -35.97 -38.08 -3.97
CA ARG A 8 -35.52 -38.06 -5.37
C ARG A 8 -34.78 -36.75 -5.64
N ILE A 9 -33.66 -36.84 -6.32
CA ILE A 9 -32.88 -35.68 -6.79
C ILE A 9 -32.83 -35.71 -8.31
N TRP A 10 -32.70 -34.58 -8.98
CA TRP A 10 -32.47 -34.57 -10.41
C TRP A 10 -31.02 -34.91 -10.75
N THR A 11 -30.79 -35.42 -11.96
CA THR A 11 -29.44 -35.53 -12.53
C THR A 11 -28.73 -34.19 -12.50
N VAL A 12 -27.43 -34.18 -12.23
CA VAL A 12 -26.57 -32.99 -12.13
C VAL A 12 -26.69 -32.04 -13.33
N GLU A 13 -26.98 -32.60 -14.52
CA GLU A 13 -27.09 -31.89 -15.79
C GLU A 13 -28.46 -31.26 -16.04
N TYR A 14 -29.44 -31.53 -15.18
CA TYR A 14 -30.82 -31.11 -15.40
C TYR A 14 -31.00 -29.63 -15.08
N ASN A 15 -31.45 -28.88 -16.08
CA ASN A 15 -31.85 -27.50 -15.91
C ASN A 15 -33.36 -27.42 -15.66
N HIS A 16 -33.71 -26.86 -14.52
CA HIS A 16 -35.09 -26.74 -14.10
C HIS A 16 -35.86 -25.70 -14.93
N VAL A 17 -37.13 -25.97 -15.16
CA VAL A 17 -38.06 -24.98 -15.71
C VAL A 17 -38.17 -23.83 -14.68
N ILE A 18 -38.08 -22.59 -15.14
CA ILE A 18 -38.13 -21.38 -14.30
C ILE A 18 -39.49 -21.33 -13.57
N SER A 19 -39.50 -21.79 -12.32
CA SER A 19 -40.69 -21.92 -11.47
C SER A 19 -40.22 -22.09 -10.02
N ASN A 20 -41.05 -21.67 -9.06
CA ASN A 20 -40.83 -21.90 -7.62
C ASN A 20 -41.21 -23.33 -7.19
N THR A 21 -41.71 -24.15 -8.11
CA THR A 21 -42.08 -25.55 -7.88
C THR A 21 -41.63 -26.43 -9.03
N CYS A 22 -41.22 -27.66 -8.74
CA CYS A 22 -40.84 -28.64 -9.75
C CYS A 22 -42.00 -29.49 -10.28
N LEU A 23 -43.24 -28.98 -10.25
CA LEU A 23 -44.42 -29.69 -10.74
C LEU A 23 -44.33 -29.99 -12.25
N ASN A 24 -43.72 -29.07 -13.01
CA ASN A 24 -43.55 -29.13 -14.46
C ASN A 24 -42.16 -29.64 -14.89
N CYS A 25 -41.33 -30.09 -13.94
CA CYS A 25 -40.01 -30.65 -14.25
C CYS A 25 -40.13 -32.09 -14.76
N ASP A 26 -39.21 -32.47 -15.64
CA ASP A 26 -39.14 -33.81 -16.21
C ASP A 26 -38.80 -34.84 -15.12
N ARG A 27 -39.78 -35.67 -14.77
CA ARG A 27 -39.64 -36.69 -13.74
C ARG A 27 -38.77 -37.88 -14.18
N SER A 28 -38.50 -38.03 -15.48
CA SER A 28 -37.60 -39.08 -15.99
C SER A 28 -36.14 -38.85 -15.58
N LYS A 29 -35.79 -37.59 -15.27
CA LYS A 29 -34.45 -37.19 -14.82
C LYS A 29 -34.25 -37.33 -13.31
N LEU A 30 -35.20 -37.92 -12.59
CA LEU A 30 -35.10 -38.16 -11.15
C LEU A 30 -34.28 -39.42 -10.86
N ILE A 31 -33.25 -39.25 -10.04
CA ILE A 31 -32.42 -40.32 -9.49
C ILE A 31 -32.99 -40.73 -8.12
N PRO A 32 -33.20 -42.05 -7.87
CA PRO A 32 -33.57 -42.53 -6.55
C PRO A 32 -32.40 -42.38 -5.56
N ARG A 33 -32.66 -41.81 -4.38
CA ARG A 33 -31.73 -41.95 -3.26
C ARG A 33 -32.10 -43.12 -2.35
N PRO A 34 -31.11 -43.72 -1.68
CA PRO A 34 -31.36 -44.59 -0.55
C PRO A 34 -32.29 -43.92 0.46
N SER A 35 -33.17 -44.71 1.07
CA SER A 35 -33.92 -44.25 2.23
C SER A 35 -32.93 -43.88 3.33
N ARG A 36 -33.21 -42.82 4.09
CA ARG A 36 -32.43 -42.53 5.29
C ARG A 36 -32.77 -43.56 6.36
N ASP A 37 -31.76 -44.01 7.09
CA ASP A 37 -31.92 -44.94 8.20
C ASP A 37 -32.55 -44.25 9.43
N HIS A 38 -32.38 -42.93 9.55
CA HIS A 38 -32.87 -42.12 10.66
C HIS A 38 -33.45 -40.76 10.18
N GLU A 39 -34.38 -40.20 10.95
CA GLU A 39 -35.00 -38.89 10.69
C GLU A 39 -34.24 -37.72 11.36
N GLU A 40 -33.23 -38.03 12.18
CA GLU A 40 -32.46 -37.04 12.93
C GLU A 40 -31.52 -36.22 12.03
N PRO A 41 -31.23 -34.96 12.39
CA PRO A 41 -30.21 -34.17 11.71
C PRO A 41 -28.84 -34.84 11.76
N VAL A 42 -28.11 -34.78 10.65
CA VAL A 42 -26.73 -35.27 10.55
C VAL A 42 -25.80 -34.07 10.48
N VAL A 43 -24.77 -34.08 11.33
CA VAL A 43 -23.73 -33.05 11.36
C VAL A 43 -22.59 -33.48 10.43
N HIS A 44 -22.20 -32.61 9.52
CA HIS A 44 -21.08 -32.83 8.61
C HIS A 44 -19.95 -31.86 8.96
N TYR A 45 -18.76 -32.39 9.20
CA TYR A 45 -17.55 -31.60 9.44
C TYR A 45 -16.71 -31.57 8.16
N GLY A 46 -16.40 -30.38 7.66
CA GLY A 46 -15.63 -30.22 6.44
C GLY A 46 -15.61 -28.77 5.95
N LEU A 47 -14.93 -28.56 4.81
CA LEU A 47 -14.80 -27.25 4.19
C LEU A 47 -16.14 -26.76 3.63
N ILE A 48 -16.49 -25.51 3.93
CA ILE A 48 -17.61 -24.80 3.33
C ILE A 48 -17.04 -23.81 2.32
N GLY A 49 -17.44 -23.92 1.06
CA GLY A 49 -17.03 -22.96 0.02
C GLY A 49 -17.85 -21.68 0.12
N SER A 50 -17.17 -20.55 0.33
CA SER A 50 -17.79 -19.23 0.36
C SER A 50 -17.69 -18.55 -1.01
N ALA A 51 -18.77 -17.94 -1.49
CA ALA A 51 -18.80 -17.24 -2.77
C ALA A 51 -19.61 -15.95 -2.69
N ASN A 52 -19.22 -14.93 -3.45
CA ASN A 52 -19.99 -13.67 -3.57
C ASN A 52 -21.31 -13.80 -4.36
N GLN A 53 -21.54 -14.94 -5.02
CA GLN A 53 -22.74 -15.22 -5.78
C GLN A 53 -23.21 -16.65 -5.55
N ALA A 54 -24.54 -16.84 -5.50
CA ALA A 54 -25.12 -18.16 -5.37
C ALA A 54 -24.85 -19.01 -6.62
N VAL A 55 -24.19 -20.16 -6.44
CA VAL A 55 -24.06 -21.17 -7.49
C VAL A 55 -25.43 -21.77 -7.78
N ARG A 56 -25.84 -21.71 -9.06
CA ARG A 56 -27.11 -22.24 -9.57
C ARG A 56 -26.90 -23.26 -10.70
N ASP A 57 -25.80 -24.00 -10.62
CA ASP A 57 -25.41 -24.98 -11.63
C ASP A 57 -24.82 -26.21 -10.93
N GLY A 58 -25.50 -27.34 -11.05
CA GLY A 58 -25.10 -28.60 -10.45
C GLY A 58 -23.74 -29.09 -10.94
N ARG A 59 -23.38 -28.82 -12.20
CA ARG A 59 -22.05 -29.20 -12.74
C ARG A 59 -20.96 -28.36 -12.10
N ARG A 60 -21.19 -27.05 -11.98
CA ARG A 60 -20.22 -26.14 -11.34
C ARG A 60 -20.04 -26.48 -9.86
N ARG A 61 -21.13 -26.82 -9.16
CA ARG A 61 -21.08 -27.32 -7.78
C ARG A 61 -20.20 -28.57 -7.65
N ASP A 62 -20.42 -29.59 -8.47
CA ASP A 62 -19.67 -30.86 -8.40
C ASP A 62 -18.22 -30.69 -8.84
N GLN A 63 -17.95 -29.72 -9.72
CA GLN A 63 -16.58 -29.30 -10.03
C GLN A 63 -15.91 -28.68 -8.80
N LEU A 64 -16.55 -27.69 -8.15
CA LEU A 64 -16.01 -27.03 -6.96
C LEU A 64 -15.79 -28.02 -5.81
N ALA A 65 -16.72 -28.96 -5.60
CA ALA A 65 -16.58 -30.00 -4.58
C ALA A 65 -15.36 -30.89 -4.82
N ARG A 66 -15.06 -31.25 -6.08
CA ARG A 66 -13.87 -32.05 -6.44
C ARG A 66 -12.57 -31.25 -6.36
N GLU A 67 -12.58 -30.01 -6.86
CA GLU A 67 -11.37 -29.16 -6.93
C GLU A 67 -10.95 -28.65 -5.55
N LEU A 68 -11.91 -28.27 -4.71
CA LEU A 68 -11.65 -27.59 -3.43
C LEU A 68 -11.95 -28.47 -2.21
N GLY A 69 -12.49 -29.68 -2.41
CA GLY A 69 -12.88 -30.56 -1.30
C GLY A 69 -14.01 -30.00 -0.43
N VAL A 70 -14.83 -29.09 -0.97
CA VAL A 70 -15.93 -28.45 -0.23
C VAL A 70 -17.18 -29.32 -0.18
N TYR A 71 -17.84 -29.34 0.98
CA TYR A 71 -19.03 -30.14 1.24
C TYR A 71 -20.32 -29.38 0.91
N CYS A 72 -20.30 -28.06 1.06
CA CYS A 72 -21.43 -27.20 0.72
C CYS A 72 -20.96 -25.80 0.34
N LEU A 73 -21.88 -25.02 -0.25
CA LEU A 73 -21.64 -23.66 -0.69
C LEU A 73 -22.51 -22.67 0.09
N GLU A 74 -21.92 -21.53 0.42
CA GLU A 74 -22.53 -20.44 1.17
C GLU A 74 -22.19 -19.09 0.53
N ILE A 75 -22.97 -18.04 0.85
CA ILE A 75 -22.85 -16.72 0.23
C ILE A 75 -22.89 -15.54 1.22
N GLU A 76 -23.14 -15.81 2.50
CA GLU A 76 -23.41 -14.80 3.53
C GLU A 76 -22.17 -14.50 4.38
N ALA A 77 -21.23 -15.45 4.50
CA ALA A 77 -19.99 -15.29 5.27
C ALA A 77 -18.79 -14.89 4.41
N ALA A 78 -18.99 -14.63 3.11
CA ALA A 78 -17.95 -14.16 2.20
C ALA A 78 -17.36 -12.83 2.69
N GLY A 79 -16.07 -12.83 3.03
CA GLY A 79 -15.34 -11.65 3.52
C GLY A 79 -15.19 -11.60 5.05
N LEU A 80 -16.16 -12.10 5.83
CA LEU A 80 -16.08 -12.07 7.29
C LEU A 80 -14.92 -12.90 7.85
N MET A 81 -14.59 -14.01 7.18
CA MET A 81 -13.47 -14.89 7.56
C MET A 81 -12.09 -14.26 7.35
N ASN A 82 -11.98 -13.19 6.55
CA ASN A 82 -10.70 -12.52 6.31
C ASN A 82 -10.33 -11.59 7.48
N ASP A 83 -11.32 -11.15 8.25
CA ASP A 83 -11.16 -10.08 9.23
C ASP A 83 -11.00 -10.62 10.67
N PHE A 84 -11.55 -11.81 10.98
CA PHE A 84 -11.36 -12.46 12.27
C PHE A 84 -11.57 -13.99 12.21
N PRO A 85 -10.92 -14.76 13.12
CA PRO A 85 -11.16 -16.19 13.24
C PRO A 85 -12.62 -16.47 13.59
N CYS A 86 -13.33 -17.21 12.73
CA CYS A 86 -14.72 -17.57 12.96
C CYS A 86 -15.04 -19.00 12.50
N LEU A 87 -16.07 -19.59 13.11
CA LEU A 87 -16.63 -20.87 12.72
C LEU A 87 -17.99 -20.65 12.05
N VAL A 88 -18.18 -21.22 10.87
CA VAL A 88 -19.47 -21.15 10.16
C VAL A 88 -20.28 -22.42 10.39
N ILE A 89 -21.50 -22.24 10.87
CA ILE A 89 -22.51 -23.29 11.07
C ILE A 89 -23.62 -23.05 10.05
N ARG A 90 -23.83 -24.01 9.14
CA ARG A 90 -24.79 -23.87 8.03
C ARG A 90 -25.80 -25.01 7.98
N GLY A 91 -27.08 -24.64 7.95
CA GLY A 91 -28.16 -25.56 7.61
C GLY A 91 -28.27 -25.72 6.09
N ILE A 92 -28.39 -26.96 5.61
CA ILE A 92 -28.47 -27.27 4.18
C ILE A 92 -29.95 -27.36 3.77
N CYS A 93 -30.38 -26.49 2.86
CA CYS A 93 -31.76 -26.46 2.31
C CYS A 93 -31.83 -26.53 0.78
N ASP A 94 -30.73 -26.25 0.08
CA ASP A 94 -30.66 -26.23 -1.39
C ASP A 94 -29.50 -27.10 -1.89
N TYR A 95 -29.60 -27.55 -3.15
CA TYR A 95 -28.58 -28.36 -3.81
C TYR A 95 -27.57 -27.55 -4.61
N ALA A 96 -27.65 -26.21 -4.62
CA ALA A 96 -26.81 -25.36 -5.48
C ALA A 96 -26.88 -25.71 -6.98
N ASP A 97 -28.01 -26.26 -7.41
CA ASP A 97 -28.37 -26.47 -8.81
C ASP A 97 -29.25 -25.31 -9.32
N SER A 98 -29.79 -25.44 -10.54
CA SER A 98 -30.59 -24.39 -11.17
C SER A 98 -31.92 -24.09 -10.45
N HIS A 99 -32.28 -24.85 -9.42
CA HIS A 99 -33.50 -24.70 -8.66
C HIS A 99 -33.25 -24.25 -7.22
N LYS A 100 -34.22 -23.52 -6.66
CA LYS A 100 -34.22 -23.11 -5.25
C LYS A 100 -35.54 -23.49 -4.62
N ASN A 101 -35.51 -24.18 -3.49
CA ASN A 101 -36.72 -24.51 -2.73
C ASN A 101 -36.71 -23.82 -1.36
N LYS A 102 -37.63 -22.87 -1.17
CA LYS A 102 -37.75 -22.13 0.09
C LYS A 102 -38.41 -22.91 1.21
N GLU A 103 -39.08 -24.03 0.91
CA GLU A 103 -39.85 -24.82 1.89
C GLU A 103 -38.97 -25.31 3.06
N TRP A 104 -37.72 -25.67 2.78
CA TRP A 104 -36.80 -26.25 3.77
C TRP A 104 -35.91 -25.22 4.46
N GLN A 105 -35.96 -23.95 4.07
CA GLN A 105 -35.10 -22.90 4.64
C GLN A 105 -35.34 -22.70 6.14
N GLY A 106 -36.62 -22.67 6.56
CA GLY A 106 -36.98 -22.54 7.97
C GLY A 106 -36.48 -23.69 8.82
N TYR A 107 -36.62 -24.93 8.34
CA TYR A 107 -36.10 -26.11 9.03
C TYR A 107 -34.57 -26.10 9.10
N ALA A 108 -33.89 -25.81 7.99
CA ALA A 108 -32.43 -25.75 7.94
C ALA A 108 -31.86 -24.68 8.88
N ALA A 109 -32.46 -23.49 8.91
CA ALA A 109 -32.08 -22.43 9.83
C ALA A 109 -32.29 -22.85 11.30
N ALA A 110 -33.43 -23.47 11.63
CA ALA A 110 -33.71 -23.94 12.98
C ALA A 110 -32.72 -25.02 13.44
N VAL A 111 -32.36 -25.97 12.57
CA VAL A 111 -31.35 -27.01 12.87
C VAL A 111 -29.96 -26.40 13.08
N ALA A 112 -29.56 -25.43 12.25
CA ALA A 112 -28.28 -24.73 12.41
C ALA A 112 -28.22 -23.96 13.74
N ALA A 113 -29.30 -23.26 14.10
CA ALA A 113 -29.40 -22.53 15.36
C ALA A 113 -29.41 -23.48 16.57
N ALA A 114 -30.11 -24.61 16.48
CA ALA A 114 -30.10 -25.63 17.53
C ALA A 114 -28.69 -26.20 17.73
N TYR A 115 -27.99 -26.56 16.65
CA TYR A 115 -26.60 -27.02 16.73
C TYR A 115 -25.67 -25.96 17.31
N ALA A 116 -25.81 -24.69 16.90
CA ALA A 116 -25.03 -23.58 17.46
C ALA A 116 -25.24 -23.43 18.97
N LYS A 117 -26.48 -23.56 19.44
CA LYS A 117 -26.79 -23.53 20.87
C LYS A 117 -26.11 -24.68 21.62
N GLU A 118 -26.24 -25.91 21.14
CA GLU A 118 -25.61 -27.08 21.78
C GLU A 118 -24.07 -26.98 21.78
N LEU A 119 -23.49 -26.45 20.70
CA LEU A 119 -22.05 -26.17 20.63
C LEU A 119 -21.65 -25.16 21.70
N LEU A 120 -22.37 -24.05 21.85
CA LEU A 120 -22.08 -23.04 22.86
C LEU A 120 -22.19 -23.57 24.29
N LEU A 121 -23.05 -24.57 24.54
CA LEU A 121 -23.18 -25.20 25.86
C LEU A 121 -21.97 -26.06 26.26
N VAL A 122 -21.18 -26.53 25.28
CA VAL A 122 -19.98 -27.35 25.54
C VAL A 122 -18.68 -26.55 25.44
N VAL A 123 -18.74 -25.27 25.07
CA VAL A 123 -17.57 -24.37 25.07
C VAL A 123 -17.25 -23.94 26.51
N PRO A 124 -16.02 -24.21 27.02
CA PRO A 124 -15.63 -23.82 28.36
C PRO A 124 -15.63 -22.29 28.57
N ILE A 125 -16.26 -21.82 29.66
CA ILE A 125 -16.42 -20.38 29.95
C ILE A 125 -15.08 -19.70 30.27
N ASP A 126 -14.16 -20.42 30.88
CA ASP A 126 -12.80 -19.96 31.19
C ASP A 126 -12.03 -19.57 29.93
N GLN A 127 -12.18 -20.33 28.84
CA GLN A 127 -11.56 -20.02 27.55
C GLN A 127 -12.18 -18.77 26.89
N ILE A 128 -13.49 -18.52 27.09
CA ILE A 128 -14.18 -17.34 26.55
C ILE A 128 -13.63 -16.05 27.18
N THR A 129 -13.41 -16.03 28.49
CA THR A 129 -12.90 -14.83 29.18
C THR A 129 -11.49 -14.42 28.77
N SER A 130 -10.68 -15.38 28.31
CA SER A 130 -9.33 -15.12 27.80
C SER A 130 -9.26 -14.89 26.28
N THR A 131 -10.37 -15.11 25.56
CA THR A 131 -10.39 -14.98 24.10
C THR A 131 -10.74 -13.54 23.71
N PRO A 132 -9.92 -12.87 22.87
CA PRO A 132 -10.24 -11.54 22.35
C PRO A 132 -11.61 -11.53 21.68
N THR A 133 -12.41 -10.48 21.89
CA THR A 133 -13.69 -10.39 21.18
C THR A 133 -13.43 -10.11 19.70
N ALA A 134 -14.39 -10.44 18.82
CA ALA A 134 -14.27 -10.09 17.40
C ALA A 134 -14.05 -8.58 17.19
N ARG A 135 -14.61 -7.74 18.07
CA ARG A 135 -14.36 -6.29 18.09
C ARG A 135 -12.92 -5.95 18.44
N ASP A 136 -12.32 -6.63 19.40
CA ASP A 136 -10.92 -6.42 19.79
C ASP A 136 -9.99 -6.90 18.68
N THR A 137 -10.26 -8.05 18.08
CA THR A 137 -9.51 -8.56 16.92
C THR A 137 -9.62 -7.63 15.72
N LEU A 138 -10.81 -7.08 15.46
CA LEU A 138 -11.03 -6.07 14.42
C LEU A 138 -10.29 -4.76 14.74
N ALA A 139 -10.29 -4.29 16.00
CA ALA A 139 -9.57 -3.09 16.40
C ALA A 139 -8.04 -3.27 16.33
N GLU A 140 -7.51 -4.43 16.72
CA GLU A 140 -6.11 -4.82 16.52
C GLU A 140 -5.76 -4.94 15.04
N SER A 141 -6.70 -5.40 14.20
CA SER A 141 -6.51 -5.48 12.75
C SER A 141 -6.34 -4.11 12.08
N VAL A 142 -7.01 -3.07 12.61
CA VAL A 142 -6.89 -1.68 12.12
C VAL A 142 -5.48 -1.13 12.36
N HIS A 143 -4.85 -1.51 13.48
CA HIS A 143 -3.49 -1.11 13.83
C HIS A 143 -2.42 -2.15 13.48
N ARG A 144 -2.80 -3.24 12.80
CA ARG A 144 -1.91 -4.38 12.50
C ARG A 144 -0.67 -3.97 11.70
N PHE A 145 -0.80 -2.92 10.90
CA PHE A 145 0.27 -2.40 10.05
C PHE A 145 0.72 -0.99 10.46
N ASP A 146 0.23 -0.49 11.59
CA ASP A 146 0.58 0.84 12.05
C ASP A 146 1.99 0.85 12.62
N VAL A 147 2.85 1.63 11.98
CA VAL A 147 4.22 1.88 12.44
C VAL A 147 4.34 3.36 12.72
N PRO A 148 4.62 3.76 13.99
CA PRO A 148 4.77 5.16 14.34
C PRO A 148 5.75 5.86 13.41
N LEU A 149 5.29 6.97 12.84
CA LEU A 149 6.08 7.81 11.97
C LEU A 149 7.22 8.44 12.77
N ASP A 150 8.44 8.06 12.42
CA ASP A 150 9.65 8.69 12.95
C ASP A 150 10.21 9.66 11.91
N LEU A 151 9.89 10.94 12.07
CA LEU A 151 10.45 12.03 11.25
C LEU A 151 11.69 12.65 11.89
N THR A 152 12.25 12.11 12.98
CA THR A 152 13.42 12.70 13.63
C THR A 152 14.63 12.76 12.69
N ALA A 153 14.74 11.78 11.79
CA ALA A 153 15.76 11.74 10.73
C ALA A 153 15.44 12.61 9.51
N VAL A 154 14.23 13.19 9.43
CA VAL A 154 13.76 13.95 8.27
C VAL A 154 13.81 15.46 8.58
N PRO A 155 14.72 16.24 7.96
CA PRO A 155 14.91 17.65 8.27
C PRO A 155 13.60 18.44 8.10
N VAL A 156 13.30 19.32 9.07
CA VAL A 156 12.17 20.25 9.00
C VAL A 156 12.53 21.37 8.03
N ILE A 157 11.65 21.60 7.05
CA ILE A 157 11.77 22.74 6.13
C ILE A 157 10.82 23.82 6.61
N GLU A 158 11.34 25.00 6.95
CA GLU A 158 10.53 26.12 7.43
C GLU A 158 9.84 26.89 6.27
N SER A 159 10.36 26.82 5.05
CA SER A 159 9.80 27.50 3.89
C SER A 159 9.96 26.69 2.59
N PHE A 160 8.84 26.28 2.00
CA PHE A 160 8.78 25.59 0.71
C PHE A 160 7.93 26.44 -0.24
N LEU A 161 8.50 26.85 -1.38
CA LEU A 161 7.88 27.76 -2.35
C LEU A 161 7.71 27.07 -3.71
N GLY A 162 6.61 27.38 -4.41
CA GLY A 162 6.47 27.14 -5.84
C GLY A 162 6.12 25.73 -6.31
N GLN A 163 5.73 24.77 -5.44
CA GLN A 163 5.46 23.39 -5.87
C GLN A 163 4.13 22.78 -5.37
N HIS A 164 3.10 23.61 -5.16
CA HIS A 164 1.80 23.14 -4.66
C HIS A 164 1.03 22.28 -5.69
N ASN A 165 1.11 22.63 -6.98
CA ASN A 165 0.43 21.88 -8.04
C ASN A 165 1.03 20.49 -8.25
N GLU A 166 2.33 20.33 -8.02
CA GLU A 166 3.05 19.08 -8.13
C GLU A 166 2.61 18.08 -7.06
N LEU A 167 2.41 18.53 -5.82
CA LEU A 167 1.96 17.68 -4.71
C LEU A 167 0.59 17.06 -4.97
N ASP A 168 -0.35 17.81 -5.54
CA ASP A 168 -1.68 17.29 -5.90
C ASP A 168 -1.60 16.25 -7.02
N GLN A 169 -0.70 16.44 -8.00
CA GLN A 169 -0.47 15.47 -9.07
C GLN A 169 0.21 14.18 -8.58
N LEU A 170 1.03 14.27 -7.53
CA LEU A 170 1.67 13.10 -6.92
C LEU A 170 0.66 12.14 -6.29
N TRP A 171 -0.41 12.68 -5.70
CA TRP A 171 -1.45 11.87 -5.04
C TRP A 171 -2.27 11.02 -6.03
N HIS A 172 -2.43 11.49 -7.27
CA HIS A 172 -3.35 10.87 -8.21
C HIS A 172 -2.70 9.71 -8.99
N HIS A 173 -3.37 8.55 -8.96
CA HIS A 173 -3.31 7.46 -9.95
C HIS A 173 -2.17 6.43 -9.96
N GLU A 174 -1.11 6.50 -9.15
CA GLU A 174 -0.01 5.51 -9.27
C GLU A 174 0.63 5.07 -7.94
N ARG A 175 1.07 3.80 -7.92
CA ARG A 175 1.71 3.15 -6.76
C ARG A 175 3.21 3.44 -6.64
N LEU A 176 3.85 3.96 -7.69
CA LEU A 176 5.27 4.27 -7.72
C LEU A 176 5.53 5.54 -8.55
N ARG A 177 6.36 6.46 -8.02
CA ARG A 177 6.78 7.69 -8.70
C ARG A 177 8.30 7.81 -8.65
N HIS A 178 8.90 8.21 -9.77
CA HIS A 178 10.34 8.45 -9.86
C HIS A 178 10.63 9.93 -10.13
N PHE A 179 11.35 10.62 -9.24
CA PHE A 179 11.64 12.05 -9.38
C PHE A 179 12.89 12.29 -10.22
N MET A 180 12.73 12.88 -11.41
CA MET A 180 13.85 13.24 -12.29
C MET A 180 14.13 14.73 -12.24
N GLY A 181 15.37 15.10 -11.95
CA GLY A 181 15.81 16.49 -11.95
C GLY A 181 17.27 16.62 -11.57
N LEU A 182 17.90 17.75 -11.91
CA LEU A 182 19.28 18.05 -11.53
C LEU A 182 19.48 18.06 -10.01
N GLY A 183 20.73 17.96 -9.58
CA GLY A 183 21.09 18.16 -8.16
C GLY A 183 20.62 19.53 -7.68
N GLY A 184 20.16 19.63 -6.43
CA GLY A 184 19.73 20.90 -5.83
C GLY A 184 18.35 21.43 -6.25
N MET A 185 17.59 20.66 -7.05
CA MET A 185 16.23 21.01 -7.51
C MET A 185 15.11 20.79 -6.47
N GLY A 186 15.46 20.33 -5.26
CA GLY A 186 14.47 20.13 -4.19
C GLY A 186 13.71 18.80 -4.24
N LYS A 187 14.18 17.78 -4.97
CA LYS A 187 13.52 16.45 -5.04
C LYS A 187 13.27 15.84 -3.66
N THR A 188 14.30 15.83 -2.82
CA THR A 188 14.23 15.39 -1.43
C THR A 188 13.22 16.24 -0.65
N GLN A 189 13.21 17.55 -0.85
CA GLN A 189 12.29 18.46 -0.17
C GLN A 189 10.82 18.23 -0.56
N LEU A 190 10.55 17.97 -1.84
CA LEU A 190 9.21 17.60 -2.33
C LEU A 190 8.75 16.28 -1.70
N ALA A 191 9.61 15.27 -1.64
CA ALA A 191 9.30 13.98 -1.01
C ALA A 191 9.00 14.13 0.50
N ILE A 192 9.78 14.96 1.22
CA ILE A 192 9.53 15.29 2.63
C ILE A 192 8.18 15.97 2.80
N ARG A 193 7.86 16.95 1.95
CA ARG A 193 6.60 17.70 2.04
C ARG A 193 5.39 16.80 1.78
N PHE A 194 5.50 15.90 0.79
CA PHE A 194 4.48 14.90 0.48
C PHE A 194 4.27 13.95 1.66
N ALA A 195 5.35 13.37 2.19
CA ALA A 195 5.36 12.46 3.34
C ALA A 195 4.68 13.08 4.57
N ARG A 196 4.99 14.35 4.87
CA ARG A 196 4.39 15.07 6.01
C ARG A 196 2.94 15.46 5.76
N GLY A 197 2.59 15.84 4.53
CA GLY A 197 1.22 16.25 4.18
C GLY A 197 0.23 15.09 4.24
N HIS A 198 0.69 13.88 3.93
CA HIS A 198 -0.13 12.67 3.87
C HIS A 198 0.23 11.65 4.96
N SER A 199 0.84 12.10 6.07
CA SER A 199 1.32 11.19 7.12
C SER A 199 0.21 10.36 7.76
N ASN A 200 -1.02 10.88 7.77
CA ASN A 200 -2.18 10.22 8.33
C ASN A 200 -2.92 9.34 7.32
N ASP A 201 -2.53 9.38 6.04
CA ASP A 201 -3.14 8.58 4.99
C ASP A 201 -2.44 7.23 4.80
N PHE A 202 -1.29 7.03 5.46
CA PHE A 202 -0.51 5.79 5.42
C PHE A 202 -0.42 5.16 6.81
N THR A 203 -0.50 3.83 6.88
CA THR A 203 -0.31 3.03 8.11
C THR A 203 1.17 2.99 8.51
N ALA A 204 2.07 3.06 7.55
CA ALA A 204 3.51 3.08 7.78
C ALA A 204 4.23 3.94 6.74
N LEU A 205 5.29 4.62 7.16
CA LEU A 205 6.14 5.43 6.28
C LEU A 205 7.61 5.17 6.59
N PHE A 206 8.37 4.81 5.56
CA PHE A 206 9.78 4.48 5.65
C PHE A 206 10.62 5.34 4.72
N TRP A 207 11.66 5.97 5.27
CA TRP A 207 12.67 6.71 4.53
C TRP A 207 13.93 5.87 4.41
N LEU A 208 14.31 5.53 3.18
CA LEU A 208 15.41 4.62 2.88
C LEU A 208 16.53 5.35 2.14
N ASN A 209 17.78 5.11 2.55
CA ASN A 209 18.94 5.61 1.84
C ASN A 209 19.35 4.64 0.72
N GLY A 210 19.08 5.02 -0.52
CA GLY A 210 19.36 4.26 -1.73
C GLY A 210 20.67 4.63 -2.44
N LYS A 211 21.66 5.17 -1.73
CA LYS A 211 22.98 5.49 -2.32
C LYS A 211 23.62 4.32 -3.06
N ASP A 212 23.62 3.15 -2.44
CA ASP A 212 24.15 1.89 -2.95
C ASP A 212 23.43 0.70 -2.28
N ARG A 213 23.61 -0.51 -2.83
CA ARG A 213 22.92 -1.74 -2.35
C ARG A 213 23.15 -1.98 -0.85
N GLY A 214 24.38 -1.79 -0.37
CA GLY A 214 24.74 -2.06 1.03
C GLY A 214 24.06 -1.07 1.98
N THR A 215 24.09 0.21 1.64
CA THR A 215 23.44 1.27 2.40
C THR A 215 21.92 1.07 2.44
N LEU A 216 21.32 0.64 1.33
CA LEU A 216 19.89 0.35 1.26
C LEU A 216 19.50 -0.83 2.14
N LEU A 217 20.27 -1.93 2.08
CA LEU A 217 20.07 -3.10 2.93
C LEU A 217 20.16 -2.76 4.42
N GLN A 218 21.14 -1.94 4.80
CA GLN A 218 21.28 -1.47 6.18
C GLN A 218 20.09 -0.59 6.59
N SER A 219 19.60 0.26 5.69
CA SER A 219 18.43 1.11 5.93
C SER A 219 17.13 0.30 6.04
N LEU A 220 17.01 -0.81 5.33
CA LEU A 220 15.88 -1.74 5.46
C LEU A 220 15.97 -2.58 6.73
N SER A 221 17.17 -3.06 7.09
CA SER A 221 17.36 -3.89 8.27
C SER A 221 17.03 -3.14 9.57
N SER A 222 17.27 -1.82 9.60
CA SER A 222 16.94 -0.95 10.74
C SER A 222 15.44 -0.73 10.96
N ILE A 223 14.59 -1.07 9.98
CA ILE A 223 13.13 -0.99 10.12
C ILE A 223 12.59 -2.16 10.94
N LEU A 224 13.22 -3.33 10.88
CA LEU A 224 12.67 -4.55 11.49
C LEU A 224 12.27 -4.38 12.97
N PRO A 225 13.09 -3.75 13.85
CA PRO A 225 12.73 -3.56 15.26
C PRO A 225 11.53 -2.62 15.48
N ARG A 226 11.15 -1.82 14.47
CA ARG A 226 10.00 -0.91 14.51
C ARG A 226 8.70 -1.60 14.10
N LEU A 227 8.76 -2.80 13.50
CA LEU A 227 7.57 -3.51 13.04
C LEU A 227 6.81 -4.17 14.21
N PRO A 228 5.47 -4.23 14.16
CA PRO A 228 4.67 -4.83 15.23
C PRO A 228 5.03 -6.30 15.45
N GLY A 229 5.20 -6.70 16.72
CA GLY A 229 5.42 -8.09 17.12
C GLY A 229 6.84 -8.63 16.90
N GLN A 230 7.82 -7.78 16.58
CA GLN A 230 9.23 -8.20 16.46
C GLN A 230 10.00 -8.00 17.77
N SER A 231 11.01 -8.84 18.03
CA SER A 231 11.94 -8.66 19.15
C SER A 231 12.86 -7.47 18.92
N GLN A 232 13.19 -6.73 19.98
CA GLN A 232 14.15 -5.62 19.97
C GLN A 232 15.61 -6.10 19.88
N ASP A 233 15.91 -7.14 19.10
CA ASP A 233 17.29 -7.62 18.97
C ASP A 233 18.16 -6.55 18.28
N THR A 234 19.05 -5.96 19.08
CA THR A 234 19.45 -4.57 18.88
C THR A 234 20.40 -4.33 17.70
N GLU A 235 21.19 -5.29 17.23
CA GLU A 235 22.07 -5.06 16.06
C GLU A 235 22.30 -6.36 15.26
N ALA A 236 22.43 -6.25 13.93
CA ALA A 236 22.85 -7.36 13.09
C ALA A 236 24.37 -7.54 13.22
N MET A 237 24.84 -8.78 13.38
CA MET A 237 26.24 -9.09 13.65
C MET A 237 27.07 -9.31 12.39
N ASN A 238 26.42 -9.47 11.22
CA ASN A 238 27.08 -9.70 9.93
C ASN A 238 26.16 -9.30 8.74
N ASP A 239 26.74 -9.26 7.54
CA ASP A 239 26.05 -8.88 6.30
C ASP A 239 24.89 -9.84 5.94
N GLU A 240 25.01 -11.13 6.26
CA GLU A 240 23.95 -12.11 6.01
C GLU A 240 22.70 -11.84 6.86
N GLU A 241 22.88 -11.49 8.13
CA GLU A 241 21.80 -11.10 9.03
C GLU A 241 21.14 -9.80 8.57
N VAL A 242 21.92 -8.82 8.12
CA VAL A 242 21.38 -7.57 7.53
C VAL A 242 20.45 -7.90 6.36
N GLU A 243 20.89 -8.79 5.46
CA GLU A 243 20.10 -9.21 4.32
C GLU A 243 18.84 -10.00 4.72
N GLN A 244 18.95 -10.90 5.70
CA GLN A 244 17.79 -11.63 6.24
C GLN A 244 16.76 -10.70 6.88
N ARG A 245 17.22 -9.72 7.67
CA ARG A 245 16.34 -8.70 8.28
C ARG A 245 15.64 -7.87 7.21
N ALA A 246 16.36 -7.41 6.19
CA ALA A 246 15.77 -6.69 5.07
C ALA A 246 14.71 -7.52 4.32
N ARG A 247 14.99 -8.80 4.03
CA ARG A 247 14.01 -9.71 3.42
C ARG A 247 12.79 -9.95 4.30
N HIS A 248 12.92 -9.90 5.62
CA HIS A 248 11.79 -10.00 6.54
C HIS A 248 10.89 -8.76 6.41
N VAL A 249 11.48 -7.56 6.40
CA VAL A 249 10.73 -6.30 6.18
C VAL A 249 9.97 -6.33 4.85
N LEU A 250 10.62 -6.76 3.76
CA LEU A 250 9.97 -6.90 2.45
C LEU A 250 8.79 -7.89 2.47
N ARG A 251 8.93 -9.02 3.18
CA ARG A 251 7.82 -9.98 3.36
C ARG A 251 6.66 -9.38 4.16
N TRP A 252 6.96 -8.59 5.18
CA TRP A 252 5.93 -7.89 5.96
C TRP A 252 5.15 -6.89 5.10
N LEU A 253 5.85 -6.11 4.26
CA LEU A 253 5.24 -5.18 3.31
C LEU A 253 4.37 -5.88 2.26
N ALA A 254 4.68 -7.13 1.93
CA ALA A 254 3.94 -7.96 0.98
C ALA A 254 2.78 -8.76 1.60
N LEU A 255 2.51 -8.62 2.90
CA LEU A 255 1.39 -9.31 3.55
C LEU A 255 0.05 -8.86 2.94
N GLU A 256 -0.88 -9.81 2.85
CA GLU A 256 -2.24 -9.51 2.38
C GLU A 256 -2.90 -8.48 3.31
N GLY A 257 -3.51 -7.45 2.70
CA GLY A 257 -4.08 -6.30 3.42
C GLY A 257 -3.08 -5.17 3.73
N ASN A 258 -1.76 -5.40 3.64
CA ASN A 258 -0.75 -4.37 3.89
C ASN A 258 -0.46 -3.54 2.62
N SER A 259 -1.39 -2.64 2.26
CA SER A 259 -1.34 -1.88 1.01
C SER A 259 -1.22 -0.37 1.18
N SER A 260 -1.31 0.12 2.41
CA SER A 260 -1.41 1.55 2.74
C SER A 260 -0.13 2.09 3.37
N TRP A 261 1.03 1.61 2.93
CA TRP A 261 2.35 2.11 3.37
C TRP A 261 2.98 3.02 2.30
N LEU A 262 3.91 3.87 2.73
CA LEU A 262 4.75 4.70 1.87
C LEU A 262 6.23 4.38 2.09
N ILE A 263 6.97 4.12 1.01
CA ILE A 263 8.43 3.99 1.05
C ILE A 263 9.04 5.04 0.14
N ILE A 264 10.04 5.76 0.65
CA ILE A 264 10.80 6.76 -0.08
C ILE A 264 12.25 6.27 -0.18
N PHE A 265 12.73 6.05 -1.39
CA PHE A 265 14.14 5.78 -1.66
C PHE A 265 14.85 7.10 -2.04
N ASP A 266 15.68 7.63 -1.14
CA ASP A 266 16.44 8.86 -1.34
C ASP A 266 17.90 8.58 -1.76
N ASN A 267 18.58 9.55 -2.37
CA ASN A 267 19.97 9.43 -2.86
C ASN A 267 20.23 8.31 -3.88
N VAL A 268 19.22 7.86 -4.61
CA VAL A 268 19.42 6.90 -5.71
C VAL A 268 20.09 7.61 -6.89
N HIS A 269 21.38 7.34 -7.11
CA HIS A 269 22.17 7.98 -8.17
C HIS A 269 22.08 7.23 -9.51
N GLN A 270 22.21 5.90 -9.46
CA GLN A 270 22.16 5.02 -10.63
C GLN A 270 21.53 3.69 -10.22
N TYR A 271 20.49 3.28 -10.93
CA TYR A 271 19.86 1.97 -10.77
C TYR A 271 19.76 1.30 -12.15
N SER A 272 19.92 -0.01 -12.21
CA SER A 272 19.82 -0.80 -13.44
C SER A 272 18.70 -1.82 -13.31
N SER A 273 17.93 -2.01 -14.39
CA SER A 273 16.82 -2.97 -14.42
C SER A 273 17.31 -4.41 -14.46
N VAL A 274 18.45 -4.67 -15.11
CA VAL A 274 19.16 -5.96 -15.17
C VAL A 274 20.59 -5.67 -15.66
N ASP A 275 21.60 -6.16 -14.93
CA ASP A 275 22.97 -6.48 -15.39
C ASP A 275 23.55 -5.63 -16.53
N SER A 276 23.48 -4.30 -16.41
CA SER A 276 23.85 -3.38 -17.50
C SER A 276 25.35 -3.10 -17.60
N GLY A 277 26.19 -3.78 -16.79
CA GLY A 277 27.64 -3.60 -16.79
C GLY A 277 28.12 -2.18 -16.49
N VAL A 278 27.25 -1.31 -15.97
CA VAL A 278 27.60 0.05 -15.55
C VAL A 278 28.14 -0.04 -14.13
N ASP A 279 29.42 0.27 -13.97
CA ASP A 279 30.13 0.21 -12.70
C ASP A 279 29.43 1.11 -11.65
N GLY A 280 28.92 0.50 -10.57
CA GLY A 280 28.24 1.20 -9.47
C GLY A 280 26.70 1.26 -9.53
N ALA A 281 26.04 0.81 -10.60
CA ALA A 281 24.57 0.71 -10.65
C ALA A 281 24.08 -0.60 -10.01
N TYR A 282 23.04 -0.56 -9.17
CA TYR A 282 22.46 -1.74 -8.54
C TYR A 282 20.96 -1.87 -8.83
N ASP A 283 20.46 -3.10 -8.77
CA ASP A 283 19.03 -3.39 -8.97
C ASP A 283 18.23 -2.99 -7.73
N ILE A 284 17.52 -1.87 -7.85
CA ILE A 284 16.57 -1.41 -6.84
C ILE A 284 15.26 -2.21 -6.87
N GLY A 285 14.92 -2.82 -8.01
CA GLY A 285 13.72 -3.62 -8.22
C GLY A 285 13.66 -4.87 -7.34
N GLY A 286 14.81 -5.47 -7.02
CA GLY A 286 14.94 -6.55 -6.04
C GLY A 286 14.56 -6.18 -4.61
N PHE A 287 14.40 -4.89 -4.30
CA PHE A 287 13.90 -4.37 -3.02
C PHE A 287 12.42 -3.96 -3.08
N SER A 288 11.71 -4.40 -4.12
CA SER A 288 10.27 -4.25 -4.24
C SER A 288 9.53 -5.35 -3.46
N PRO A 289 8.49 -5.03 -2.69
CA PRO A 289 7.57 -6.04 -2.17
C PRO A 289 6.64 -6.62 -3.25
N TRP A 290 6.65 -6.07 -4.48
CA TRP A 290 5.82 -6.57 -5.59
C TRP A 290 6.58 -7.51 -6.54
N PRO A 291 5.90 -8.53 -7.11
CA PRO A 291 6.54 -9.51 -8.00
C PRO A 291 7.12 -8.95 -9.30
N MET A 292 6.62 -7.78 -9.79
CA MET A 292 6.99 -7.23 -11.11
C MET A 292 8.17 -6.23 -11.07
N GLY A 293 8.86 -6.08 -9.93
CA GLY A 293 9.96 -5.11 -9.80
C GLY A 293 9.51 -3.65 -9.92
N LEU A 294 10.39 -2.69 -9.63
CA LEU A 294 10.05 -1.25 -9.62
C LEU A 294 10.00 -0.64 -11.03
N THR A 295 10.77 -1.18 -11.98
CA THR A 295 10.99 -0.56 -13.30
C THR A 295 9.81 -0.64 -14.25
N GLU A 296 8.88 -1.58 -14.06
CA GLU A 296 7.69 -1.71 -14.90
C GLU A 296 6.49 -0.87 -14.38
N LEU A 297 6.58 -0.32 -13.16
CA LEU A 297 5.44 0.27 -12.47
C LEU A 297 5.51 1.80 -12.31
N GLY A 298 6.69 2.42 -12.44
CA GLY A 298 6.89 3.83 -12.10
C GLY A 298 6.89 4.77 -13.31
N LYS A 299 6.05 5.82 -13.30
CA LYS A 299 6.24 6.96 -14.20
C LYS A 299 7.25 7.95 -13.64
N SER A 300 8.09 8.47 -14.52
CA SER A 300 8.97 9.59 -14.23
C SER A 300 8.15 10.87 -14.03
N PHE A 301 8.42 11.55 -12.91
CA PHE A 301 7.88 12.85 -12.56
C PHE A 301 9.02 13.88 -12.65
N PRO A 302 9.05 14.70 -13.71
CA PRO A 302 10.08 15.72 -13.88
C PRO A 302 9.90 16.84 -12.86
N ILE A 303 11.00 17.28 -12.25
CA ILE A 303 11.03 18.45 -11.38
C ILE A 303 11.68 19.59 -12.14
N TYR A 304 10.93 20.68 -12.29
CA TYR A 304 11.30 21.85 -13.06
C TYR A 304 12.03 22.89 -12.22
N ARG A 305 12.66 23.84 -12.91
CA ARG A 305 13.32 25.00 -12.29
C ARG A 305 12.24 25.90 -11.70
N LEU A 306 12.58 26.64 -10.65
CA LEU A 306 11.67 27.64 -10.11
C LEU A 306 11.45 28.75 -11.15
N GLU A 307 10.21 29.17 -11.29
CA GLU A 307 9.85 30.37 -12.04
C GLU A 307 10.47 31.60 -11.37
N SER A 308 10.65 32.67 -12.14
CA SER A 308 11.36 33.87 -11.67
C SER A 308 10.74 34.46 -10.39
N GLU A 309 9.42 34.42 -10.26
CA GLU A 309 8.70 34.92 -9.08
C GLU A 309 9.03 34.10 -7.82
N ASP A 310 8.84 32.78 -7.86
CA ASP A 310 9.15 31.87 -6.75
C ASP A 310 10.64 31.91 -6.38
N ALA A 311 11.51 32.02 -7.38
CA ALA A 311 12.94 32.08 -7.18
C ALA A 311 13.41 33.40 -6.53
N ILE A 312 12.80 34.54 -6.90
CA ILE A 312 13.03 35.82 -6.20
C ILE A 312 12.52 35.71 -4.76
N GLN A 313 11.32 35.18 -4.56
CA GLN A 313 10.76 35.01 -3.22
C GLN A 313 11.65 34.12 -2.33
N LEU A 314 12.21 33.03 -2.87
CA LEU A 314 13.15 32.17 -2.16
C LEU A 314 14.47 32.90 -1.82
N LEU A 315 14.96 33.76 -2.70
CA LEU A 315 16.14 34.59 -2.43
C LEU A 315 15.86 35.57 -1.28
N LEU A 316 14.68 36.18 -1.23
CA LEU A 316 14.27 37.11 -0.17
C LEU A 316 14.15 36.44 1.20
N GLN A 317 13.62 35.22 1.23
CA GLN A 317 13.52 34.44 2.45
C GLN A 317 14.90 34.04 2.96
N SER A 318 15.77 33.51 2.09
CA SER A 318 17.11 33.06 2.47
C SER A 318 18.06 34.20 2.87
N SER A 319 17.87 35.40 2.31
CA SER A 319 18.62 36.62 2.66
C SER A 319 18.07 37.39 3.87
N HIS A 320 16.93 36.97 4.43
CA HIS A 320 16.18 37.69 5.47
C HIS A 320 15.69 39.10 5.06
N LEU A 321 15.58 39.37 3.76
CA LEU A 321 15.05 40.62 3.21
C LEU A 321 13.50 40.64 3.16
N SER A 322 12.82 39.77 3.91
CA SER A 322 11.36 39.48 3.79
C SER A 322 10.41 40.53 4.39
N GLY A 323 10.75 41.82 4.38
CA GLY A 323 9.82 42.88 4.76
C GLY A 323 8.69 43.07 3.74
N SER A 324 7.47 43.39 4.19
CA SER A 324 6.30 43.58 3.29
C SER A 324 6.49 44.67 2.22
N ASN A 325 7.37 45.65 2.45
CA ASN A 325 7.71 46.68 1.46
C ASN A 325 8.84 46.21 0.52
N THR A 326 9.71 45.33 1.01
CA THR A 326 10.92 44.86 0.34
C THR A 326 10.60 43.83 -0.75
N ILE A 327 9.54 43.02 -0.59
CA ILE A 327 9.13 42.02 -1.60
C ILE A 327 8.79 42.69 -2.93
N LYS A 328 7.91 43.70 -2.93
CA LYS A 328 7.52 44.42 -4.14
C LYS A 328 8.68 45.23 -4.75
N GLU A 329 9.56 45.78 -3.90
CA GLU A 329 10.74 46.52 -4.36
C GLU A 329 11.78 45.61 -5.02
N LEU A 330 11.98 44.40 -4.50
CA LEU A 330 12.92 43.42 -5.07
C LEU A 330 12.35 42.64 -6.26
N GLU A 331 11.05 42.38 -6.30
CA GLU A 331 10.36 41.90 -7.52
C GLU A 331 10.50 42.91 -8.67
N ALA A 332 10.48 44.21 -8.35
CA ALA A 332 10.73 45.29 -9.31
C ALA A 332 12.23 45.56 -9.55
N ASN A 333 13.14 44.93 -8.81
CA ASN A 333 14.57 45.15 -8.95
C ASN A 333 15.14 44.31 -10.12
N PRO A 334 15.65 44.97 -11.19
CA PRO A 334 16.21 44.25 -12.34
C PRO A 334 17.42 43.37 -11.97
N ASP A 335 18.17 43.72 -10.93
CA ASP A 335 19.34 42.95 -10.50
C ASP A 335 18.93 41.63 -9.81
N ALA A 336 17.81 41.62 -9.08
CA ALA A 336 17.29 40.40 -8.46
C ALA A 336 16.85 39.39 -9.52
N LEU A 337 16.12 39.87 -10.54
CA LEU A 337 15.73 39.05 -11.68
C LEU A 337 16.96 38.56 -12.47
N ALA A 338 17.94 39.43 -12.71
CA ALA A 338 19.18 39.08 -13.41
C ALA A 338 19.98 38.00 -12.65
N LEU A 339 20.07 38.13 -11.32
CA LEU A 339 20.75 37.15 -10.48
C LEU A 339 20.06 35.79 -10.51
N VAL A 340 18.74 35.76 -10.28
CA VAL A 340 17.96 34.51 -10.31
C VAL A 340 18.06 33.80 -11.66
N ASN A 341 18.02 34.55 -12.76
CA ASN A 341 18.21 34.02 -14.11
C ASN A 341 19.63 33.44 -14.30
N ARG A 342 20.66 34.07 -13.72
CA ARG A 342 22.04 33.54 -13.72
C ARG A 342 22.21 32.29 -12.89
N LEU A 343 21.52 32.20 -11.76
CA LEU A 343 21.46 30.99 -10.92
C LEU A 343 20.58 29.89 -11.53
N GLY A 344 19.93 30.18 -12.66
CA GLY A 344 19.21 29.20 -13.47
C GLY A 344 17.96 28.64 -12.80
N GLY A 345 17.37 29.37 -11.84
CA GLY A 345 16.17 28.91 -11.11
C GLY A 345 16.38 27.65 -10.28
N VAL A 346 17.63 27.31 -9.91
CA VAL A 346 17.94 26.14 -9.07
C VAL A 346 17.80 26.53 -7.59
N PRO A 347 16.87 25.94 -6.83
CA PRO A 347 16.61 26.28 -5.43
C PRO A 347 17.87 26.31 -4.55
N LEU A 348 18.71 25.28 -4.65
CA LEU A 348 19.94 25.21 -3.84
C LEU A 348 20.90 26.38 -4.13
N ALA A 349 21.08 26.74 -5.40
CA ALA A 349 21.95 27.85 -5.78
C ALA A 349 21.43 29.19 -5.23
N ILE A 350 20.11 29.37 -5.28
CA ILE A 350 19.41 30.56 -4.75
C ILE A 350 19.57 30.65 -3.23
N VAL A 351 19.34 29.56 -2.51
CA VAL A 351 19.47 29.53 -1.04
C VAL A 351 20.91 29.80 -0.61
N ILE A 352 21.91 29.25 -1.31
CA ILE A 352 23.33 29.53 -1.03
C ILE A 352 23.63 31.02 -1.25
N ALA A 353 23.15 31.61 -2.35
CA ALA A 353 23.33 33.03 -2.62
C ALA A 353 22.69 33.91 -1.55
N GLY A 354 21.43 33.64 -1.17
CA GLY A 354 20.75 34.40 -0.13
C GLY A 354 21.37 34.24 1.24
N ALA A 355 21.80 33.02 1.61
CA ALA A 355 22.51 32.78 2.87
C ALA A 355 23.85 33.53 2.92
N PHE A 356 24.59 33.57 1.81
CA PHE A 356 25.81 34.38 1.71
C PHE A 356 25.51 35.86 1.94
N MET A 357 24.52 36.43 1.22
CA MET A 357 24.12 37.83 1.39
C MET A 357 23.75 38.16 2.84
N ARG A 358 23.04 37.24 3.51
CA ARG A 358 22.67 37.38 4.92
C ARG A 358 23.89 37.41 5.84
N GLU A 359 24.86 36.53 5.60
CA GLU A 359 26.06 36.41 6.45
C GLU A 359 27.05 37.56 6.24
N THR A 360 27.18 38.06 5.02
CA THR A 360 28.14 39.12 4.67
C THR A 360 27.54 40.52 4.70
N GLY A 361 26.20 40.63 4.74
CA GLY A 361 25.47 41.90 4.57
C GLY A 361 25.52 42.44 3.15
N THR A 362 25.94 41.64 2.17
CA THR A 362 26.06 42.04 0.76
C THR A 362 24.69 42.23 0.13
N SER A 363 24.50 43.31 -0.61
CA SER A 363 23.28 43.57 -1.37
C SER A 363 23.17 42.65 -2.60
N VAL A 364 21.97 42.51 -3.16
CA VAL A 364 21.73 41.72 -4.38
C VAL A 364 22.59 42.20 -5.54
N THR A 365 22.71 43.52 -5.71
CA THR A 365 23.52 44.16 -6.76
C THR A 365 25.01 43.86 -6.61
N GLU A 366 25.55 43.96 -5.39
CA GLU A 366 26.96 43.66 -5.12
C GLU A 366 27.26 42.17 -5.32
N TYR A 367 26.37 41.28 -4.88
CA TYR A 367 26.54 39.84 -5.09
C TYR A 367 26.50 39.48 -6.58
N LEU A 368 25.59 40.08 -7.34
CA LEU A 368 25.52 39.90 -8.79
C LEU A 368 26.83 40.33 -9.47
N HIS A 369 27.43 41.43 -9.02
CA HIS A 369 28.74 41.87 -9.51
C HIS A 369 29.85 40.86 -9.18
N TYR A 370 29.95 40.43 -7.93
CA TYR A 370 30.94 39.41 -7.52
C TYR A 370 30.78 38.11 -8.31
N TYR A 371 29.53 37.66 -8.50
CA TYR A 371 29.25 36.49 -9.29
C TYR A 371 29.76 36.66 -10.73
N GLN A 372 29.56 37.82 -11.34
CA GLN A 372 30.03 38.10 -12.71
C GLN A 372 31.56 38.14 -12.81
N GLU A 373 32.25 38.77 -11.86
CA GLU A 373 33.71 38.81 -11.83
C GLU A 373 34.32 37.41 -11.62
N TYR A 374 33.91 36.71 -10.57
CA TYR A 374 34.41 35.36 -10.26
C TYR A 374 34.09 34.34 -11.35
N TRP A 375 32.91 34.44 -11.98
CA TRP A 375 32.53 33.55 -13.07
C TRP A 375 33.36 33.80 -14.33
N SER A 376 33.68 35.07 -14.62
CA SER A 376 34.58 35.43 -15.72
C SER A 376 35.99 34.86 -15.49
N ASP A 377 36.49 34.93 -14.25
CA ASP A 377 37.79 34.36 -13.88
C ASP A 377 37.82 32.83 -13.97
N LEU A 378 36.77 32.14 -13.51
CA LEU A 378 36.65 30.68 -13.64
C LEU A 378 36.59 30.23 -15.11
N GLN A 379 35.87 30.96 -15.97
CA GLN A 379 35.82 30.68 -17.40
C GLN A 379 37.20 30.86 -18.06
N LEU A 380 37.94 31.90 -17.69
CA LEU A 380 39.31 32.12 -18.14
C LEU A 380 40.28 31.00 -17.71
N GLN A 381 40.07 30.39 -16.54
CA GLN A 381 40.87 29.27 -16.03
C GLN A 381 40.48 27.92 -16.64
N SER A 382 39.21 27.72 -17.02
CA SER A 382 38.69 26.47 -17.57
C SER A 382 38.90 26.29 -19.08
N ASN A 383 39.31 27.33 -19.81
CA ASN A 383 39.69 27.19 -21.22
C ASN A 383 41.03 26.44 -21.34
N PRO A 384 41.08 25.27 -22.00
CA PRO A 384 42.35 24.64 -22.29
C PRO A 384 43.15 25.58 -23.21
N ARG A 385 44.38 25.93 -22.81
CA ARG A 385 45.32 26.58 -23.72
C ARG A 385 45.48 25.67 -24.93
N HIS A 386 45.07 26.16 -26.10
CA HIS A 386 45.17 25.48 -27.39
C HIS A 386 46.58 24.98 -27.69
#